data_AF-A0A382SR13-F1
#
_entry.id   AF-A0A382SR13-F1
#
_cell.length_a   1.000
_cell.length_b   1.000
_cell.length_c   1.000
_cell.angle_alpha   90.00
_cell.angle_beta   90.00
_cell.angle_gamma   90.00
#
_symmetry.space_group_name_H-M   'P 1'
#
loop_
_entity.id
_entity.type
_entity.pdbx_description
1 polymer ?
#
loop_
_entity_poly.entity_id
_entity_poly.type
_entity_poly.pdbx_seq_one_letter_code
_entity_poly.pdbx_strand_id
1 'polypeptide(L)'
;DPVKFLDTICREKFETFINQKYQELADYTNAYEQKMVMSREVIADKGIWTAKKRYILNVHNSEGVQYAEPKLKMMGIESVKSSTPQVCRDKIKDALQLIIDGTEKDLNTFIQDFRKEWLDLKPNMIAFPRSCNGLRKWGTTNGIFKKGCPMHVKGALLYNYQLKDKRLDKKYPEIMEGEKVKFVYLKSPNPFQTNVFTFLTECPKELEVQKYVDYEKQFEKSYVEPLKFITNSIGWQIDESYGTQTTLLDFFG
;
A
#
# COMPACT_ATOMS: atom_id res chain seq x y z
N ASP A 1 -10.92 1.73 -34.67
CA ASP A 1 -10.64 1.05 -33.39
C ASP A 1 -9.14 1.14 -33.12
N PRO A 2 -8.70 2.08 -32.25
CA PRO A 2 -7.29 2.29 -31.94
C PRO A 2 -6.60 1.04 -31.37
N VAL A 3 -7.32 0.22 -30.61
CA VAL A 3 -6.75 -0.99 -29.99
C VAL A 3 -6.44 -2.03 -31.06
N LYS A 4 -7.35 -2.27 -32.00
CA LYS A 4 -7.10 -3.17 -33.16
C LYS A 4 -5.97 -2.68 -34.05
N PHE A 5 -5.88 -1.36 -34.25
CA PHE A 5 -4.79 -0.77 -35.01
C PHE A 5 -3.43 -1.01 -34.35
N LEU A 6 -3.32 -0.72 -33.05
CA LEU A 6 -2.09 -0.97 -32.27
C LEU A 6 -1.74 -2.47 -32.24
N ASP A 7 -2.73 -3.34 -32.06
CA ASP A 7 -2.54 -4.80 -32.10
C ASP A 7 -1.94 -5.26 -33.44
N THR A 8 -2.48 -4.73 -34.55
CA THR A 8 -2.01 -5.05 -35.91
C THR A 8 -0.57 -4.60 -36.11
N ILE A 9 -0.21 -3.39 -35.68
CA ILE A 9 1.16 -2.89 -35.76
C ILE A 9 2.11 -3.74 -34.91
N CYS A 10 1.72 -4.07 -33.69
CA CYS A 10 2.53 -4.91 -32.81
C CYS A 10 2.84 -6.25 -33.46
N ARG A 11 1.83 -6.95 -33.98
CA ARG A 11 1.99 -8.25 -34.63
C ARG A 11 2.79 -8.17 -35.94
N GLU A 12 2.44 -7.23 -36.82
CA GLU A 12 2.99 -7.22 -38.18
C GLU A 12 4.35 -6.53 -38.29
N LYS A 13 4.63 -5.56 -37.42
CA LYS A 13 5.85 -4.74 -37.47
C LYS A 13 6.78 -5.05 -36.32
N PHE A 14 6.32 -4.90 -35.07
CA PHE A 14 7.23 -5.02 -33.92
C PHE A 14 7.66 -6.45 -33.65
N GLU A 15 6.75 -7.42 -33.62
CA GLU A 15 7.09 -8.83 -33.41
C GLU A 15 8.00 -9.35 -34.53
N THR A 16 7.71 -9.02 -35.80
CA THR A 16 8.58 -9.33 -36.94
C THR A 16 10.00 -8.81 -36.73
N PHE A 17 10.14 -7.53 -36.36
CA PHE A 17 11.45 -6.91 -36.12
C PHE A 17 12.17 -7.54 -34.92
N ILE A 18 11.47 -7.76 -33.80
CA ILE A 18 12.05 -8.36 -32.59
C ILE A 18 12.52 -9.78 -32.86
N ASN A 19 11.73 -10.59 -33.59
CA ASN A 19 12.11 -11.95 -33.96
C ASN A 19 13.38 -11.97 -34.83
N GLN A 20 13.49 -11.04 -35.79
CA GLN A 20 14.73 -10.88 -36.57
C GLN A 20 15.93 -10.56 -35.67
N LYS A 21 15.77 -9.64 -34.71
CA LYS A 21 16.84 -9.29 -33.76
C LYS A 21 17.21 -10.42 -32.80
N TYR A 22 16.26 -11.24 -32.39
CA TYR A 22 16.59 -12.40 -31.58
C TYR A 22 17.25 -13.52 -32.39
N GLN A 23 17.00 -13.63 -33.69
CA GLN A 23 17.76 -14.50 -34.57
C GLN A 23 19.21 -14.01 -34.70
N GLU A 24 19.42 -12.72 -34.97
CA GLU A 24 20.77 -12.12 -35.00
C GLU A 24 21.54 -12.36 -33.68
N LEU A 25 20.85 -12.27 -32.54
CA LEU A 25 21.44 -12.55 -31.22
C LEU A 25 21.78 -14.03 -31.03
N ALA A 26 20.93 -14.94 -31.52
CA ALA A 26 21.20 -16.37 -31.48
C ALA A 26 22.43 -16.73 -32.30
N ASP A 27 22.56 -16.17 -33.50
CA ASP A 27 23.72 -16.36 -34.39
C ASP A 27 24.99 -15.80 -33.73
N TYR A 28 24.92 -14.60 -33.16
CA TYR A 28 26.04 -13.96 -32.46
C TYR A 28 26.56 -14.76 -31.26
N THR A 29 25.63 -15.32 -30.47
CA THR A 29 25.97 -16.12 -29.28
C THR A 29 26.25 -17.59 -29.61
N ASN A 30 26.13 -17.99 -30.88
CA ASN A 30 26.19 -19.37 -31.35
C ASN A 30 25.25 -20.29 -30.53
N ALA A 31 24.04 -19.80 -30.28
CA ALA A 31 23.01 -20.57 -29.57
C ALA A 31 22.62 -21.81 -30.40
N TYR A 32 22.37 -22.93 -29.74
CA TYR A 32 21.91 -24.17 -30.40
C TYR A 32 20.61 -23.96 -31.19
N GLU A 33 19.68 -23.17 -30.62
CA GLU A 33 18.44 -22.78 -31.26
C GLU A 33 17.93 -21.45 -30.70
N GLN A 34 17.25 -20.66 -31.53
CA GLN A 34 16.57 -19.43 -31.12
C GLN A 34 15.25 -19.79 -30.41
N LYS A 35 15.14 -19.45 -29.11
CA LYS A 35 13.93 -19.68 -28.27
C LYS A 35 13.37 -18.42 -27.61
N MET A 36 13.92 -17.25 -27.92
CA MET A 36 13.46 -15.98 -27.37
C MET A 36 12.25 -15.50 -28.17
N VAL A 37 11.05 -15.72 -27.64
CA VAL A 37 9.80 -15.28 -28.27
C VAL A 37 9.21 -14.18 -27.41
N MET A 38 9.14 -12.96 -27.96
CA MET A 38 8.53 -11.82 -27.29
C MET A 38 7.29 -11.40 -28.09
N SER A 39 6.15 -11.40 -27.41
CA SER A 39 4.86 -11.01 -27.98
C SER A 39 4.27 -9.85 -27.20
N ARG A 40 3.32 -9.15 -27.82
CA ARG A 40 2.60 -8.04 -27.19
C ARG A 40 1.78 -8.50 -25.98
N GLU A 41 2.09 -8.00 -24.79
CA GLU A 41 1.37 -8.36 -23.57
C GLU A 41 0.11 -7.51 -23.35
N VAL A 42 0.22 -6.18 -23.35
CA VAL A 42 -0.91 -5.28 -23.03
C VAL A 42 -0.98 -4.08 -23.99
N ILE A 43 -2.19 -3.59 -24.22
CA ILE A 43 -2.48 -2.28 -24.85
C ILE A 43 -3.17 -1.41 -23.81
N ALA A 44 -2.57 -0.27 -23.50
CA ALA A 44 -3.07 0.69 -22.52
C ALA A 44 -3.03 2.11 -23.11
N ASP A 45 -4.00 2.95 -22.75
CA ASP A 45 -4.07 4.35 -23.18
C ASP A 45 -3.36 5.29 -22.20
N LYS A 46 -3.34 4.94 -20.90
CA LYS A 46 -2.72 5.73 -19.84
C LYS A 46 -1.79 4.84 -19.01
N GLY A 47 -0.67 5.42 -18.56
CA GLY A 47 0.29 4.74 -17.70
C GLY A 47 1.05 5.68 -16.78
N ILE A 48 1.26 5.26 -15.53
CA ILE A 48 1.99 6.01 -14.50
C ILE A 48 3.11 5.13 -13.97
N TRP A 49 4.34 5.65 -13.95
CA TRP A 49 5.50 5.00 -13.34
C TRP A 49 6.03 5.86 -12.21
N THR A 50 6.12 5.28 -11.01
CA THR A 50 6.63 5.98 -9.82
C THR A 50 8.07 5.60 -9.49
N ALA A 51 8.45 4.35 -9.77
CA ALA A 51 9.82 3.84 -9.64
C ALA A 51 9.97 2.49 -10.37
N LYS A 52 11.17 1.92 -10.33
CA LYS A 52 11.41 0.53 -10.77
C LYS A 52 10.43 -0.43 -10.07
N LYS A 53 9.80 -1.32 -10.84
CA LYS A 53 8.78 -2.29 -10.39
C LYS A 53 7.50 -1.66 -9.80
N ARG A 54 7.23 -0.37 -10.06
CA ARG A 54 6.07 0.35 -9.53
C ARG A 54 5.35 1.13 -10.63
N TYR A 55 4.26 0.58 -11.14
CA TYR A 55 3.50 1.19 -12.24
C TYR A 55 2.00 0.87 -12.22
N ILE A 56 1.23 1.68 -12.92
CA ILE A 56 -0.22 1.59 -13.12
C ILE A 56 -0.48 1.75 -14.62
N LEU A 57 -1.25 0.85 -15.23
CA LEU A 57 -1.64 0.92 -16.63
C LEU A 57 -3.15 0.79 -16.76
N ASN A 58 -3.79 1.65 -17.55
CA ASN A 58 -5.20 1.54 -17.89
C ASN A 58 -5.35 0.64 -19.13
N VAL A 59 -5.52 -0.66 -18.92
CA VAL A 59 -5.40 -1.69 -19.96
C VAL A 59 -6.74 -1.90 -20.67
N HIS A 60 -6.74 -1.83 -21.99
CA HIS A 60 -7.88 -2.11 -22.87
C HIS A 60 -7.83 -3.53 -23.44
N ASN A 61 -6.63 -4.04 -23.73
CA ASN A 61 -6.42 -5.40 -24.22
C ASN A 61 -5.25 -6.05 -23.47
N SER A 62 -5.43 -7.29 -23.04
CA SER A 62 -4.38 -8.09 -22.39
C SER A 62 -4.29 -9.44 -23.08
N GLU A 63 -3.15 -9.74 -23.68
CA GLU A 63 -2.84 -11.03 -24.32
C GLU A 63 -3.90 -11.45 -25.36
N GLY A 64 -4.49 -10.47 -26.07
CA GLY A 64 -5.52 -10.70 -27.09
C GLY A 64 -6.94 -10.64 -26.55
N VAL A 65 -7.13 -10.65 -25.22
CA VAL A 65 -8.43 -10.48 -24.59
C VAL A 65 -8.78 -8.99 -24.56
N GLN A 66 -9.76 -8.60 -25.37
CA GLN A 66 -10.34 -7.27 -25.35
C GLN A 66 -11.28 -7.12 -24.16
N TYR A 67 -11.06 -6.12 -23.31
CA TYR A 67 -12.00 -5.81 -22.24
C TYR A 67 -13.16 -4.95 -22.76
N ALA A 68 -14.34 -5.13 -22.16
CA ALA A 68 -15.50 -4.28 -22.40
C ALA A 68 -15.26 -2.86 -21.86
N GLU A 69 -14.69 -2.79 -20.65
CA GLU A 69 -14.23 -1.55 -20.01
C GLU A 69 -12.76 -1.69 -19.61
N PRO A 70 -11.96 -0.61 -19.68
CA PRO A 70 -10.55 -0.65 -19.31
C PRO A 70 -10.34 -1.10 -17.86
N LYS A 71 -9.24 -1.81 -17.61
CA LYS A 71 -8.89 -2.33 -16.27
C LYS A 71 -7.50 -1.87 -15.84
N LEU A 72 -7.41 -1.39 -14.61
CA LEU A 72 -6.13 -1.00 -14.02
C LEU A 72 -5.25 -2.22 -13.73
N LYS A 73 -4.14 -2.35 -14.47
CA LYS A 73 -3.05 -3.28 -14.15
C LYS A 73 -2.03 -2.54 -13.29
N MET A 74 -1.96 -2.91 -12.01
CA MET A 74 -1.10 -2.27 -11.01
C MET A 74 -0.01 -3.23 -10.55
N MET A 75 1.23 -2.77 -10.52
CA MET A 75 2.37 -3.55 -10.02
C MET A 75 3.14 -2.76 -8.97
N GLY A 76 3.41 -3.38 -7.83
CA GLY A 76 4.25 -2.81 -6.76
C GLY A 76 3.65 -1.61 -6.00
N ILE A 77 2.40 -1.24 -6.28
CA ILE A 77 1.65 -0.19 -5.58
C ILE A 77 1.05 -0.73 -4.27
N GLU A 78 0.87 0.14 -3.28
CA GLU A 78 0.39 -0.24 -1.95
C GLU A 78 -1.00 -0.89 -1.95
N SER A 79 -1.82 -0.64 -2.97
CA SER A 79 -3.14 -1.28 -3.17
C SER A 79 -3.06 -2.80 -3.37
N VAL A 80 -1.91 -3.33 -3.76
CA VAL A 80 -1.69 -4.78 -3.96
C VAL A 80 -0.73 -5.38 -2.93
N LYS A 81 -0.24 -4.59 -1.97
CA LYS A 81 0.66 -5.09 -0.92
C LYS A 81 -0.13 -5.66 0.25
N SER A 82 0.20 -6.91 0.63
CA SER A 82 -0.40 -7.57 1.79
C SER A 82 -0.15 -6.82 3.10
N SER A 83 0.90 -5.99 3.13
CA SER A 83 1.36 -5.14 4.24
C SER A 83 0.56 -3.85 4.46
N THR A 84 -0.40 -3.54 3.59
CA THR A 84 -1.27 -2.35 3.68
C THR A 84 -2.63 -2.76 4.29
N PRO A 85 -3.27 -1.93 5.14
CA PRO A 85 -4.62 -2.22 5.64
C PRO A 85 -5.60 -2.42 4.48
N GLN A 86 -6.56 -3.34 4.61
CA GLN A 86 -7.50 -3.66 3.52
C GLN A 86 -8.32 -2.45 3.09
N VAL A 87 -8.82 -1.66 4.05
CA VAL A 87 -9.58 -0.44 3.75
C VAL A 87 -8.77 0.57 2.92
N CYS A 88 -7.47 0.72 3.20
CA CYS A 88 -6.59 1.56 2.41
C CYS A 88 -6.35 0.96 1.02
N ARG A 89 -6.20 -0.38 0.91
CA ARG A 89 -6.03 -1.01 -0.41
C ARG A 89 -7.18 -0.72 -1.34
N ASP A 90 -8.41 -0.82 -0.83
CA ASP A 90 -9.61 -0.61 -1.62
C ASP A 90 -9.75 0.86 -2.00
N LYS A 91 -9.63 1.78 -1.02
CA LYS A 91 -9.69 3.23 -1.29
C LYS A 91 -8.56 3.73 -2.20
N ILE A 92 -7.36 3.15 -2.14
CA ILE A 92 -6.29 3.48 -3.10
C ILE A 92 -6.68 3.05 -4.51
N LYS A 93 -7.33 1.90 -4.71
CA LYS A 93 -7.79 1.50 -6.05
C LYS A 93 -8.84 2.48 -6.60
N ASP A 94 -9.78 2.89 -5.75
CA ASP A 94 -10.80 3.86 -6.13
C ASP A 94 -10.16 5.21 -6.48
N ALA A 95 -9.20 5.68 -5.66
CA ALA A 95 -8.42 6.88 -5.93
C ALA A 95 -7.61 6.77 -7.24
N LEU A 96 -7.07 5.59 -7.56
CA LEU A 96 -6.35 5.35 -8.81
C LEU A 96 -7.26 5.42 -10.03
N GLN A 97 -8.50 4.93 -9.93
CA GLN A 97 -9.49 5.11 -11.00
C GLN A 97 -9.79 6.59 -11.20
N LEU A 98 -9.94 7.34 -10.10
CA LEU A 98 -10.18 8.78 -10.15
C LEU A 98 -8.99 9.56 -10.71
N ILE A 99 -7.75 9.16 -10.42
CA ILE A 99 -6.54 9.75 -11.01
C ILE A 99 -6.52 9.54 -12.53
N ILE A 100 -7.01 8.39 -12.99
CA ILE A 100 -7.00 8.03 -14.41
C ILE A 100 -8.07 8.83 -15.18
N ASP A 101 -9.25 9.06 -14.60
CA ASP A 101 -10.38 9.65 -15.33
C ASP A 101 -10.80 11.07 -14.89
N GLY A 102 -10.35 11.53 -13.73
CA GLY A 102 -10.79 12.78 -13.09
C GLY A 102 -9.70 13.83 -12.96
N THR A 103 -9.86 14.70 -11.96
CA THR A 103 -8.98 15.85 -11.71
C THR A 103 -8.34 15.81 -10.32
N GLU A 104 -7.32 16.65 -10.12
CA GLU A 104 -6.68 16.85 -8.81
C GLU A 104 -7.70 17.27 -7.74
N LYS A 105 -8.70 18.08 -8.11
CA LYS A 105 -9.75 18.52 -7.18
C LYS A 105 -10.64 17.36 -6.75
N ASP A 106 -11.00 16.47 -7.68
CA ASP A 106 -11.83 15.30 -7.37
C ASP A 106 -11.08 14.37 -6.41
N LEU A 107 -9.79 14.15 -6.66
CA LEU A 107 -8.94 13.34 -5.79
C LEU A 107 -8.85 13.92 -4.37
N ASN A 108 -8.63 15.23 -4.25
CA ASN A 108 -8.55 15.88 -2.94
C ASN A 108 -9.88 15.79 -2.18
N THR A 109 -11.01 16.00 -2.85
CA THR A 109 -12.35 15.82 -2.27
C THR A 109 -12.53 14.39 -1.78
N PHE A 110 -12.14 13.40 -2.60
CA PHE A 110 -12.21 11.98 -2.23
C PHE A 110 -11.36 11.63 -1.00
N ILE A 111 -10.15 12.18 -0.91
CA ILE A 111 -9.27 11.99 0.25
C ILE A 111 -9.88 12.59 1.52
N GLN A 112 -10.46 13.79 1.43
CA GLN A 112 -11.11 14.47 2.55
C GLN A 112 -12.33 13.71 3.06
N ASP A 113 -13.17 13.19 2.17
CA ASP A 113 -14.34 12.40 2.55
C ASP A 113 -13.95 11.06 3.18
N PHE A 114 -12.96 10.37 2.61
CA PHE A 114 -12.45 9.16 3.22
C PHE A 114 -11.81 9.42 4.60
N ARG A 115 -11.17 10.58 4.80
CA ARG A 115 -10.63 10.94 6.12
C ARG A 115 -11.74 11.07 7.17
N LYS A 116 -12.93 11.56 6.81
CA LYS A 116 -14.08 11.60 7.73
C LYS A 116 -14.49 10.18 8.15
N GLU A 117 -14.66 9.28 7.18
CA GLU A 117 -14.96 7.86 7.43
C GLU A 117 -13.86 7.19 8.28
N TRP A 118 -12.60 7.52 8.02
CA TRP A 118 -11.43 6.92 8.64
C TRP A 118 -11.39 7.09 10.17
N LEU A 119 -11.80 8.27 10.65
CA LEU A 119 -11.77 8.59 12.08
C LEU A 119 -12.76 7.73 12.89
N ASP A 120 -13.79 7.20 12.24
CA ASP A 120 -14.79 6.33 12.87
C ASP A 120 -14.43 4.83 12.80
N LEU A 121 -13.38 4.47 12.07
CA LEU A 121 -12.98 3.07 11.90
C LEU A 121 -12.38 2.49 13.19
N LYS A 122 -12.57 1.17 13.38
CA LYS A 122 -11.92 0.46 14.49
C LYS A 122 -10.41 0.29 14.23
N PRO A 123 -9.57 0.25 15.29
CA PRO A 123 -8.12 0.09 15.16
C PRO A 123 -7.69 -1.14 14.34
N ASN A 124 -8.41 -2.25 14.44
CA ASN A 124 -8.11 -3.47 13.71
C ASN A 124 -8.33 -3.37 12.18
N MET A 125 -9.12 -2.40 11.72
CA MET A 125 -9.37 -2.14 10.30
C MET A 125 -8.28 -1.26 9.68
N ILE A 126 -7.72 -0.33 10.46
CA ILE A 126 -6.71 0.63 10.03
C ILE A 126 -5.27 0.18 10.28
N ALA A 127 -5.08 -0.90 11.06
CA ALA A 127 -3.77 -1.38 11.45
C ALA A 127 -2.99 -2.02 10.30
N PHE A 128 -1.67 -1.83 10.30
CA PHE A 128 -0.78 -2.44 9.33
C PHE A 128 -0.57 -3.93 9.61
N PRO A 129 -0.89 -4.82 8.68
CA PRO A 129 -0.57 -6.24 8.79
C PRO A 129 0.93 -6.49 8.60
N ARG A 130 1.55 -7.31 9.45
CA ARG A 130 2.95 -7.74 9.36
C ARG A 130 3.12 -9.17 9.87
N SER A 131 4.13 -9.88 9.38
CA SER A 131 4.60 -11.10 10.04
C SER A 131 5.57 -10.71 11.16
N CYS A 132 5.42 -11.28 12.34
CA CYS A 132 6.25 -10.98 13.50
C CYS A 132 7.37 -12.01 13.62
N ASN A 133 8.60 -11.59 13.32
CA ASN A 133 9.78 -12.44 13.50
C ASN A 133 10.84 -11.74 14.35
N GLY A 134 11.61 -12.51 15.11
CA GLY A 134 12.70 -12.06 15.97
C GLY A 134 12.29 -11.74 17.40
N LEU A 135 11.17 -12.27 17.92
CA LEU A 135 10.74 -12.00 19.30
C LEU A 135 11.83 -12.40 20.30
N ARG A 136 12.39 -13.61 20.15
CA ARG A 136 13.50 -14.09 21.00
C ARG A 136 14.77 -13.24 20.84
N LYS A 137 15.06 -12.79 19.61
CA LYS A 137 16.25 -11.98 19.31
C LYS A 137 16.16 -10.61 19.97
N TRP A 138 14.98 -9.99 19.92
CA TRP A 138 14.76 -8.61 20.32
C TRP A 138 14.26 -8.46 21.76
N GLY A 139 13.68 -9.50 22.35
CA GLY A 139 13.36 -9.57 23.78
C GLY A 139 14.61 -9.51 24.66
N THR A 140 14.42 -9.08 25.91
CA THR A 140 15.50 -8.96 26.90
C THR A 140 14.96 -9.23 28.31
N THR A 141 15.84 -9.61 29.24
CA THR A 141 15.52 -9.67 30.68
C THR A 141 15.68 -8.32 31.37
N ASN A 142 16.47 -7.42 30.80
CA ASN A 142 16.72 -6.07 31.32
C ASN A 142 15.76 -5.06 30.66
N GLY A 143 14.45 -5.25 30.85
CA GLY A 143 13.39 -4.48 30.20
C GLY A 143 12.48 -5.35 29.32
N ILE A 144 11.81 -4.76 28.33
CA ILE A 144 10.87 -5.49 27.45
C ILE A 144 11.53 -5.86 26.10
N PHE A 145 12.31 -4.94 25.53
CA PHE A 145 12.96 -5.11 24.23
C PHE A 145 14.28 -4.34 24.15
N LYS A 146 15.16 -4.77 23.24
CA LYS A 146 16.46 -4.13 22.96
C LYS A 146 16.31 -2.85 22.13
N LYS A 147 17.27 -1.92 22.24
CA LYS A 147 17.36 -0.73 21.38
C LYS A 147 17.47 -1.13 19.90
N GLY A 148 16.75 -0.43 19.03
CA GLY A 148 16.70 -0.73 17.59
C GLY A 148 15.71 -1.84 17.20
N CYS A 149 14.90 -2.34 18.14
CA CYS A 149 13.86 -3.32 17.86
C CYS A 149 12.87 -2.81 16.78
N PRO A 150 12.59 -3.60 15.72
CA PRO A 150 11.61 -3.24 14.70
C PRO A 150 10.24 -2.92 15.30
N MET A 151 9.55 -1.91 14.78
CA MET A 151 8.33 -1.34 15.40
C MET A 151 7.25 -2.38 15.75
N HIS A 152 6.94 -3.30 14.83
CA HIS A 152 5.91 -4.32 15.03
C HIS A 152 6.35 -5.41 16.03
N VAL A 153 7.65 -5.74 16.07
CA VAL A 153 8.21 -6.68 17.05
C VAL A 153 8.23 -6.04 18.44
N LYS A 154 8.59 -4.75 18.52
CA LYS A 154 8.55 -3.94 19.74
C LYS A 154 7.14 -3.91 20.32
N GLY A 155 6.13 -3.64 19.49
CA GLY A 155 4.74 -3.67 19.91
C GLY A 155 4.27 -5.06 20.35
N ALA A 156 4.76 -6.14 19.71
CA ALA A 156 4.39 -7.50 20.06
C ALA A 156 4.97 -7.95 21.41
N LEU A 157 6.25 -7.62 21.68
CA LEU A 157 6.88 -7.89 22.98
C LEU A 157 6.18 -7.13 24.11
N LEU A 158 5.80 -5.88 23.86
CA LEU A 158 4.99 -5.10 24.80
C LEU A 158 3.62 -5.73 25.03
N TYR A 159 2.94 -6.19 23.98
CA TYR A 159 1.65 -6.87 24.10
C TYR A 159 1.75 -8.10 25.02
N ASN A 160 2.72 -8.99 24.77
CA ASN A 160 2.92 -10.18 25.61
C ASN A 160 3.25 -9.80 27.07
N TYR A 161 4.07 -8.76 27.28
CA TYR A 161 4.36 -8.24 28.62
C TYR A 161 3.10 -7.75 29.33
N GLN A 162 2.29 -6.92 28.66
CA GLN A 162 1.06 -6.36 29.20
C GLN A 162 0.00 -7.43 29.52
N LEU A 163 -0.07 -8.49 28.71
CA LEU A 163 -0.94 -9.62 29.02
C LEU A 163 -0.55 -10.30 30.33
N LYS A 164 0.74 -10.54 30.56
CA LYS A 164 1.23 -11.17 31.80
C LYS A 164 1.06 -10.26 33.01
N ASP A 165 1.47 -9.00 32.88
CA ASP A 165 1.40 -7.98 33.93
C ASP A 165 -0.04 -7.80 34.45
N LYS A 166 -1.01 -7.78 33.53
CA LYS A 166 -2.43 -7.63 33.86
C LYS A 166 -3.20 -8.95 34.01
N ARG A 167 -2.51 -10.11 33.98
CA ARG A 167 -3.12 -11.46 34.09
C ARG A 167 -4.23 -11.73 33.06
N LEU A 168 -4.02 -11.25 31.83
CA LEU A 168 -4.91 -11.39 30.67
C LEU A 168 -4.49 -12.54 29.73
N ASP A 169 -3.40 -13.24 30.04
CA ASP A 169 -2.82 -14.38 29.32
C ASP A 169 -3.77 -15.57 29.18
N LYS A 170 -4.77 -15.70 30.07
CA LYS A 170 -5.84 -16.72 29.94
C LYS A 170 -6.96 -16.32 28.98
N LYS A 171 -7.09 -15.03 28.66
CA LYS A 171 -8.17 -14.48 27.83
C LYS A 171 -7.72 -14.18 26.41
N TYR A 172 -6.48 -13.73 26.24
CA TYR A 172 -5.92 -13.40 24.95
C TYR A 172 -4.64 -14.22 24.72
N PRO A 173 -4.46 -14.81 23.52
CA PRO A 173 -3.26 -15.56 23.20
C PRO A 173 -2.05 -14.63 23.11
N GLU A 174 -0.89 -15.10 23.57
CA GLU A 174 0.39 -14.45 23.34
C GLU A 174 0.75 -14.48 21.84
N ILE A 175 1.42 -13.43 21.38
CA ILE A 175 2.01 -13.39 20.04
C ILE A 175 3.24 -14.29 20.02
N MET A 176 3.27 -15.22 19.08
CA MET A 176 4.38 -16.15 18.84
C MET A 176 5.21 -15.79 17.61
N GLU A 177 6.39 -16.41 17.53
CA GLU A 177 7.33 -16.25 16.43
C GLU A 177 6.69 -16.76 15.12
N GLY A 178 6.76 -15.95 14.06
CA GLY A 178 6.18 -16.26 12.75
C GLY A 178 4.71 -15.87 12.58
N GLU A 179 4.02 -15.44 13.64
CA GLU A 179 2.60 -15.10 13.55
C GLU A 179 2.33 -13.82 12.74
N LYS A 180 1.16 -13.79 12.11
CA LYS A 180 0.64 -12.58 11.48
C LYS A 180 0.02 -11.69 12.54
N VAL A 181 0.51 -10.47 12.63
CA VAL A 181 0.09 -9.45 13.56
C VAL A 181 -0.37 -8.20 12.82
N LYS A 182 -1.02 -7.33 13.57
CA LYS A 182 -1.43 -5.99 13.16
C LYS A 182 -0.80 -4.97 14.10
N PHE A 183 -0.33 -3.85 13.58
CA PHE A 183 0.20 -2.77 14.41
C PHE A 183 -0.43 -1.42 14.09
N VAL A 184 -0.53 -0.58 15.12
CA VAL A 184 -1.04 0.80 15.06
C VAL A 184 -0.04 1.75 15.71
N TYR A 185 0.00 2.99 15.22
CA TYR A 185 0.69 4.07 15.92
C TYR A 185 -0.08 4.52 17.15
N LEU A 186 0.66 4.94 18.19
CA LEU A 186 0.10 5.53 19.41
C LEU A 186 0.55 6.99 19.56
N LYS A 187 -0.35 7.83 20.07
CA LYS A 187 -0.11 9.23 20.45
C LYS A 187 0.79 9.29 21.69
N SER A 188 1.55 10.37 21.83
CA SER A 188 2.32 10.66 23.05
C SER A 188 1.69 11.84 23.79
N PRO A 189 1.54 11.80 25.13
CA PRO A 189 1.88 10.70 26.04
C PRO A 189 0.85 9.56 26.02
N ASN A 190 1.27 8.35 26.40
CA ASN A 190 0.42 7.17 26.60
C ASN A 190 1.00 6.25 27.69
N PRO A 191 0.18 5.39 28.33
CA PRO A 191 0.62 4.55 29.46
C PRO A 191 1.63 3.47 29.07
N PHE A 192 1.77 3.16 27.79
CA PHE A 192 2.69 2.14 27.30
C PHE A 192 4.10 2.67 27.03
N GLN A 193 4.30 3.99 27.10
CA GLN A 193 5.59 4.66 26.86
C GLN A 193 6.21 4.27 25.50
N THR A 194 5.37 4.02 24.50
CA THR A 194 5.76 3.64 23.15
C THR A 194 4.90 4.33 22.10
N ASN A 195 5.42 4.50 20.90
CA ASN A 195 4.72 5.06 19.75
C ASN A 195 3.97 4.00 18.91
N VAL A 196 3.97 2.74 19.31
CA VAL A 196 3.39 1.63 18.54
C VAL A 196 2.84 0.55 19.46
N PHE A 197 1.70 -0.03 19.06
CA PHE A 197 1.11 -1.21 19.70
C PHE A 197 0.85 -2.28 18.65
N THR A 198 0.96 -3.56 19.02
CA THR A 198 0.75 -4.69 18.11
C THR A 198 -0.16 -5.71 18.75
N PHE A 199 -0.98 -6.37 17.94
CA PHE A 199 -1.99 -7.33 18.36
C PHE A 199 -2.25 -8.34 17.24
N LEU A 200 -2.92 -9.45 17.55
CA LEU A 200 -3.25 -10.48 16.55
C LEU A 200 -4.46 -10.04 15.70
N THR A 201 -5.65 -10.04 16.30
CA THR A 201 -6.90 -9.72 15.60
C THR A 201 -7.48 -8.39 16.06
N GLU A 202 -7.60 -8.19 17.37
CA GLU A 202 -8.11 -6.97 17.99
C GLU A 202 -7.28 -6.57 19.22
N CYS A 203 -7.34 -5.28 19.58
CA CYS A 203 -6.73 -4.80 20.82
C CYS A 203 -7.51 -5.35 22.04
N PRO A 204 -6.82 -5.86 23.08
CA PRO A 204 -7.47 -6.23 24.33
C PRO A 204 -8.20 -5.04 24.94
N LYS A 205 -9.50 -5.20 25.25
CA LYS A 205 -10.35 -4.11 25.74
C LYS A 205 -9.84 -3.52 27.05
N GLU A 206 -9.32 -4.36 27.93
CA GLU A 206 -8.79 -4.04 29.25
C GLU A 206 -7.49 -3.21 29.21
N LEU A 207 -6.82 -3.18 28.05
CA LEU A 207 -5.66 -2.33 27.85
C LEU A 207 -6.05 -0.93 27.38
N GLU A 208 -7.30 -0.71 26.95
CA GLU A 208 -7.83 0.58 26.48
C GLU A 208 -6.95 1.27 25.42
N VAL A 209 -6.20 0.48 24.64
CA VAL A 209 -5.23 0.96 23.63
C VAL A 209 -5.88 1.94 22.65
N GLN A 210 -7.16 1.71 22.32
CA GLN A 210 -7.92 2.50 21.36
C GLN A 210 -7.96 4.00 21.71
N LYS A 211 -7.94 4.37 23.01
CA LYS A 211 -7.91 5.77 23.45
C LYS A 211 -6.65 6.51 23.02
N TYR A 212 -5.57 5.76 22.76
CA TYR A 212 -4.25 6.29 22.45
C TYR A 212 -3.84 6.08 21.01
N VAL A 213 -4.70 5.49 20.15
CA VAL A 213 -4.36 5.27 18.74
C VAL A 213 -4.22 6.61 18.02
N ASP A 214 -3.14 6.74 17.27
CA ASP A 214 -2.85 7.92 16.45
C ASP A 214 -3.46 7.74 15.05
N TYR A 215 -4.76 8.02 14.94
CA TYR A 215 -5.51 7.90 13.70
C TYR A 215 -4.96 8.77 12.57
N GLU A 216 -4.50 9.98 12.88
CA GLU A 216 -3.92 10.90 11.89
C GLU A 216 -2.64 10.34 11.31
N LYS A 217 -1.70 9.94 12.17
CA LYS A 217 -0.44 9.34 11.71
C LYS A 217 -0.67 8.02 10.99
N GLN A 218 -1.66 7.24 11.44
CA GLN A 218 -2.03 6.01 10.77
C GLN A 218 -2.58 6.30 9.37
N PHE A 219 -3.44 7.31 9.20
CA PHE A 219 -3.96 7.74 7.90
C PHE A 219 -2.85 8.19 6.96
N GLU A 220 -1.99 9.10 7.45
CA GLU A 220 -0.88 9.66 6.68
C GLU A 220 0.03 8.56 6.14
N LYS A 221 0.49 7.66 7.03
CA LYS A 221 1.43 6.59 6.65
C LYS A 221 0.82 5.49 5.79
N SER A 222 -0.47 5.17 5.99
CA SER A 222 -1.09 4.00 5.36
C SER A 222 -1.81 4.31 4.04
N TYR A 223 -2.20 5.57 3.84
CA TYR A 223 -3.04 5.98 2.73
C TYR A 223 -2.46 7.18 1.97
N VAL A 224 -2.20 8.29 2.67
CA VAL A 224 -1.82 9.56 2.03
C VAL A 224 -0.42 9.50 1.43
N GLU A 225 0.60 9.08 2.19
CA GLU A 225 1.96 8.93 1.68
C GLU A 225 2.03 8.03 0.43
N PRO A 226 1.40 6.83 0.41
CA PRO A 226 1.31 6.01 -0.80
C PRO A 226 0.72 6.75 -2.00
N LEU A 227 -0.36 7.52 -1.81
CA LEU A 227 -0.97 8.30 -2.90
C LEU A 227 -0.07 9.46 -3.35
N LYS A 228 0.57 10.17 -2.41
CA LYS A 228 1.51 11.25 -2.72
C LYS A 228 2.63 10.79 -3.65
N PHE A 229 3.19 9.60 -3.44
CA PHE A 229 4.20 9.04 -4.35
C PHE A 229 3.69 8.91 -5.79
N ILE A 230 2.39 8.64 -5.97
CA ILE A 230 1.76 8.48 -7.28
C ILE A 230 1.43 9.84 -7.87
N THR A 231 0.78 10.72 -7.11
CA THR A 231 0.38 12.07 -7.57
C THR A 231 1.59 12.93 -7.93
N ASN A 232 2.67 12.84 -7.15
CA ASN A 232 3.93 13.54 -7.47
C ASN A 232 4.50 13.15 -8.84
N SER A 233 4.27 11.91 -9.28
CA SER A 233 4.77 11.44 -10.59
C SER A 233 3.99 12.01 -11.78
N ILE A 234 2.80 12.57 -11.52
CA ILE A 234 1.93 13.23 -12.52
C ILE A 234 1.79 14.73 -12.25
N GLY A 235 2.56 15.28 -11.29
CA GLY A 235 2.55 16.70 -10.94
C GLY A 235 1.36 17.16 -10.08
N TRP A 236 0.55 16.25 -9.56
CA TRP A 236 -0.61 16.59 -8.73
C TRP A 236 -0.25 16.76 -7.26
N GLN A 237 -0.93 17.67 -6.58
CA GLN A 237 -0.76 17.93 -5.15
C GLN A 237 -1.93 17.38 -4.32
N ILE A 238 -1.60 16.85 -3.14
CA ILE A 238 -2.59 16.47 -2.13
C ILE A 238 -2.63 17.57 -1.07
N ASP A 239 -3.81 18.12 -0.85
CA ASP A 239 -4.10 19.09 0.19
C ASP A 239 -4.03 18.43 1.58
N GLU A 240 -2.90 18.63 2.25
CA GLU A 240 -2.65 18.14 3.60
C GLU A 240 -3.41 18.94 4.67
N SER A 241 -4.03 20.06 4.32
CA SER A 241 -4.94 20.76 5.24
C SER A 241 -6.29 20.05 5.35
N TYR A 242 -6.57 19.08 4.48
CA TYR A 242 -7.83 18.34 4.44
C TYR A 242 -9.06 19.27 4.43
N GLY A 243 -8.98 20.37 3.68
CA GLY A 243 -10.04 21.37 3.57
C GLY A 243 -10.15 22.34 4.76
N THR A 244 -9.18 22.36 5.67
CA THR A 244 -9.13 23.35 6.76
C THR A 244 -8.26 24.57 6.42
N GLN A 245 -7.70 24.66 5.21
CA GLN A 245 -7.04 25.88 4.74
C GLN A 245 -8.06 27.00 4.63
N THR A 246 -7.89 28.04 5.45
CA THR A 246 -8.62 29.28 5.31
C THR A 246 -8.22 29.96 4.01
N THR A 247 -9.22 30.27 3.20
CA THR A 247 -9.08 31.15 2.04
C THR A 247 -9.06 32.60 2.49
N LEU A 248 -8.55 33.49 1.64
CA LEU A 248 -8.65 34.93 1.87
C LEU A 248 -10.12 35.38 1.99
N LEU A 249 -11.06 34.68 1.36
CA LEU A 249 -12.49 34.98 1.47
C LEU A 249 -13.04 34.61 2.86
N ASP A 250 -12.55 33.53 3.47
CA ASP A 250 -12.94 33.15 4.84
C ASP A 250 -12.49 34.19 5.88
N PHE A 251 -11.52 35.03 5.54
CA PHE A 251 -11.13 36.20 6.37
C PHE A 251 -12.16 37.34 6.30
N PHE A 252 -12.91 37.44 5.20
CA PHE A 252 -13.87 38.53 4.96
C PHE A 252 -15.32 38.21 5.36
N GLY A 253 -15.63 36.96 5.74
CA GLY A 253 -16.94 36.54 6.26
C GLY A 253 -17.92 36.07 5.19
#